data_AF-A0A7I7MGW5-F1
#
_entry.id   AF-A0A7I7MGW5-F1
#
_cell.length_a   1.000
_cell.length_b   1.000
_cell.length_c   1.000
_cell.angle_alpha   90.00
_cell.angle_beta   90.00
_cell.angle_gamma   90.00
#
_symmetry.space_group_name_H-M   'P 1'
#
loop_
_entity.id
_entity.type
_entity.pdbx_description
1 polymer ?
#
loop_
_entity_poly.entity_id
_entity_poly.type
_entity_poly.pdbx_seq_one_letter_code
_entity_poly.pdbx_strand_id
1 'polypeptide(L)'
;MGRALVREPQAFLLDEPLSNLDAKLRNQVRGDLKRLHREVPVTSVYVTHDQVEAMTLGDRLCVMAGGEVQQIGSTDDVYHRPANPFVAAFMGSPPMNLLPGVVGTGALHLGGAELSAVPCPDGPITVGVRPEHLQLGGAQADGAVPARVDFVEPLGSHVLVTALVDPPDPTRVIVQAPPGTALEAGTPVGLLVPPERTYLFDAETGDAVR
;
A
#
# COMPACT_ATOMS: atom_id res chain seq x y z
N MET A 1 17.04 -5.38 -25.92
CA MET A 1 16.08 -4.36 -26.45
C MET A 1 16.40 -3.89 -27.85
N GLY A 2 17.61 -3.38 -28.16
CA GLY A 2 17.95 -2.90 -29.52
C GLY A 2 17.64 -3.89 -30.65
N ARG A 3 17.96 -5.18 -30.48
CA ARG A 3 17.63 -6.24 -31.44
C ARG A 3 16.13 -6.46 -31.66
N ALA A 4 15.29 -6.16 -30.67
CA ALA A 4 13.84 -6.30 -30.76
C ALA A 4 13.20 -5.09 -31.45
N LEU A 5 13.74 -3.88 -31.25
CA LEU A 5 13.27 -2.65 -31.90
C LEU A 5 13.43 -2.68 -33.43
N VAL A 6 14.55 -3.24 -33.91
CA VAL A 6 14.84 -3.34 -35.37
C VAL A 6 13.82 -4.20 -36.13
N ARG A 7 13.00 -4.98 -35.43
CA ARG A 7 12.01 -5.88 -36.05
C ARG A 7 10.62 -5.28 -36.22
N GLU A 8 10.40 -4.04 -35.81
CA GLU A 8 9.09 -3.36 -35.89
C GLU A 8 7.92 -4.25 -35.42
N PRO A 9 7.99 -4.85 -34.21
CA PRO A 9 6.98 -5.80 -33.77
C PRO A 9 5.65 -5.11 -33.47
N GLN A 10 4.55 -5.86 -33.62
CA GLN A 10 3.22 -5.38 -33.21
C GLN A 10 3.06 -5.31 -31.69
N ALA A 11 3.86 -6.08 -30.94
CA ALA A 11 3.88 -6.04 -29.48
C ALA A 11 5.26 -6.41 -28.91
N PHE A 12 5.60 -5.83 -27.77
CA PHE A 12 6.71 -6.24 -26.91
C PHE A 12 6.19 -7.06 -25.72
N LEU A 13 6.85 -8.18 -25.46
CA LEU A 13 6.64 -8.99 -24.26
C LEU A 13 7.96 -8.98 -23.47
N LEU A 14 7.92 -8.45 -22.25
CA LEU A 14 9.08 -8.20 -21.42
C LEU A 14 8.89 -8.93 -20.09
N ASP A 15 9.71 -9.95 -19.84
CA ASP A 15 9.65 -10.76 -18.63
C ASP A 15 10.80 -10.39 -17.69
N GLU A 16 10.48 -9.68 -16.61
CA GLU A 16 11.39 -9.17 -15.58
C GLU A 16 12.75 -8.65 -16.10
N PRO A 17 12.79 -7.76 -17.10
CA PRO A 17 14.03 -7.44 -17.82
C PRO A 17 15.08 -6.69 -16.99
N LEU A 18 14.71 -6.18 -15.81
CA LEU A 18 15.58 -5.38 -14.93
C LEU A 18 16.03 -6.12 -13.66
N SER A 19 15.59 -7.36 -13.45
CA SER A 19 15.82 -8.15 -12.23
C SER A 19 17.32 -8.36 -11.93
N ASN A 20 18.14 -8.52 -12.96
CA ASN A 20 19.58 -8.79 -12.85
C ASN A 20 20.45 -7.53 -12.71
N LEU A 21 19.86 -6.34 -12.60
CA LEU A 21 20.60 -5.08 -12.48
C LEU A 21 20.68 -4.63 -11.01
N ASP A 22 21.80 -3.98 -10.66
CA ASP A 22 21.92 -3.29 -9.38
C ASP A 22 20.95 -2.11 -9.28
N ALA A 23 20.66 -1.65 -8.05
CA ALA A 23 19.63 -0.64 -7.81
C ALA A 23 19.84 0.68 -8.57
N LYS A 24 21.09 1.12 -8.73
CA LYS A 24 21.39 2.40 -9.41
C LYS A 24 21.16 2.25 -10.92
N LEU A 25 21.71 1.20 -11.52
CA LEU A 25 21.53 0.94 -12.94
C LEU A 25 20.07 0.62 -13.27
N ARG A 26 19.37 -0.12 -12.39
CA ARG A 26 17.94 -0.41 -12.51
C ARG A 26 17.11 0.87 -12.62
N ASN A 27 17.34 1.84 -11.75
CA ASN A 27 16.64 3.13 -11.79
C ASN A 27 16.90 3.89 -13.10
N GLN A 28 18.15 3.88 -13.58
CA GLN A 28 18.50 4.51 -14.86
C GLN A 28 17.80 3.83 -16.04
N VAL A 29 17.93 2.51 -16.17
CA VAL A 29 17.36 1.75 -17.28
C VAL A 29 15.83 1.80 -17.27
N ARG A 30 15.20 1.86 -16.09
CA ARG A 30 13.75 2.10 -15.95
C ARG A 30 13.34 3.43 -16.57
N GLY A 31 14.10 4.49 -16.33
CA GLY A 31 13.89 5.80 -16.97
C GLY A 31 14.04 5.74 -18.49
N ASP A 32 15.05 5.02 -18.97
CA ASP A 32 15.30 4.83 -20.41
C ASP A 32 14.17 4.04 -21.07
N LEU A 33 13.68 2.98 -20.43
CA LEU A 33 12.56 2.18 -20.90
C LEU A 33 11.26 3.01 -20.99
N LYS A 34 10.98 3.83 -19.96
CA LYS A 34 9.82 4.73 -19.97
C LYS A 34 9.88 5.73 -21.11
N ARG A 35 11.07 6.29 -21.37
CA ARG A 35 11.29 7.22 -22.48
C ARG A 35 11.08 6.53 -23.82
N LEU A 36 11.70 5.36 -24.00
CA LEU A 36 11.57 4.57 -25.22
C LEU A 36 10.11 4.21 -25.51
N HIS A 37 9.35 3.80 -24.49
CA HIS A 37 7.93 3.46 -24.68
C HIS A 37 7.10 4.66 -25.15
N ARG A 38 7.42 5.87 -24.68
CA ARG A 38 6.76 7.11 -25.17
C ARG A 38 7.13 7.46 -26.60
N GLU A 39 8.38 7.22 -26.99
CA GLU A 39 8.87 7.49 -28.35
C GLU A 39 8.39 6.45 -29.37
N VAL A 40 8.21 5.21 -28.92
CA VAL A 40 7.80 4.07 -29.73
C VAL A 40 6.54 3.45 -29.12
N PRO A 41 5.33 3.94 -29.47
CA PRO A 41 4.08 3.52 -28.88
C PRO A 41 3.62 2.18 -29.45
N VAL A 42 4.40 1.13 -29.18
CA VAL A 42 4.08 -0.26 -29.48
C VAL A 42 3.48 -0.90 -28.23
N THR A 43 2.39 -1.65 -28.40
CA THR A 43 1.75 -2.40 -27.32
C THR A 43 2.78 -3.22 -26.56
N SER A 44 2.87 -3.02 -25.25
CA SER A 44 3.91 -3.65 -24.44
C SER A 44 3.28 -4.33 -23.23
N VAL A 45 3.63 -5.59 -23.00
CA VAL A 45 3.32 -6.33 -21.78
C VAL A 45 4.61 -6.48 -20.99
N TYR A 46 4.59 -5.99 -19.76
CA TYR A 46 5.74 -5.99 -18.85
C TYR A 46 5.38 -6.76 -17.59
N VAL A 47 6.15 -7.80 -17.28
CA VAL A 47 5.99 -8.62 -16.08
C VAL A 47 7.09 -8.25 -15.09
N THR A 48 6.70 -8.01 -13.83
CA THR A 48 7.61 -7.68 -12.73
C THR A 48 6.96 -7.99 -11.39
N HIS A 49 7.79 -8.32 -10.41
CA HIS A 49 7.42 -8.38 -8.99
C HIS A 49 7.71 -7.06 -8.24
N ASP A 50 8.35 -6.08 -8.88
CA ASP A 50 8.69 -4.78 -8.29
C ASP A 50 7.53 -3.79 -8.49
N GLN A 51 6.91 -3.39 -7.39
CA GLN A 51 5.77 -2.46 -7.39
C GLN A 51 6.15 -1.08 -7.94
N VAL A 52 7.38 -0.61 -7.70
CA VAL A 52 7.85 0.69 -8.20
C VAL A 52 8.00 0.62 -9.73
N GLU A 53 8.43 -0.51 -10.28
CA GLU A 53 8.42 -0.73 -11.73
C GLU A 53 7.01 -0.66 -12.29
N ALA A 54 6.10 -1.43 -11.71
CA ALA A 54 4.69 -1.45 -12.11
C ALA A 54 4.10 -0.03 -12.10
N MET A 55 4.21 0.68 -10.98
CA MET A 55 3.65 2.02 -10.78
C MET A 55 4.26 3.09 -11.70
N THR A 56 5.52 2.95 -12.10
CA THR A 56 6.22 3.99 -12.88
C THR A 56 6.21 3.74 -14.38
N LEU A 57 6.12 2.49 -14.83
CA LEU A 57 6.18 2.12 -16.25
C LEU A 57 4.80 1.86 -16.86
N GLY A 58 3.87 1.30 -16.10
CA GLY A 58 2.57 0.86 -16.62
C GLY A 58 1.59 2.01 -16.84
N ASP A 59 0.89 1.98 -17.97
CA ASP A 59 -0.34 2.76 -18.15
C ASP A 59 -1.51 2.12 -17.40
N ARG A 60 -1.52 0.78 -17.35
CA ARG A 60 -2.48 -0.05 -16.62
C ARG A 60 -1.74 -1.19 -15.92
N LEU A 61 -2.29 -1.61 -14.79
CA LEU A 61 -1.77 -2.71 -13.98
C LEU A 61 -2.75 -3.89 -14.02
N CYS A 62 -2.20 -5.09 -14.07
CA CYS A 62 -2.91 -6.35 -13.86
C CYS A 62 -2.27 -7.03 -12.67
N VAL A 63 -2.89 -6.92 -11.50
CA VAL A 63 -2.41 -7.55 -10.26
C VAL A 63 -2.90 -8.99 -10.24
N MET A 64 -2.00 -9.94 -10.03
CA MET A 64 -2.30 -11.37 -10.04
C MET A 64 -1.79 -12.05 -8.76
N ALA A 65 -2.54 -13.04 -8.29
CA ALA A 65 -2.19 -13.89 -7.14
C ALA A 65 -2.69 -15.31 -7.39
N GLY A 66 -1.86 -16.33 -7.10
CA GLY A 66 -2.27 -17.73 -7.27
C GLY A 66 -2.67 -18.13 -8.69
N GLY A 67 -2.23 -17.37 -9.71
CA GLY A 67 -2.65 -17.56 -11.11
C GLY A 67 -3.96 -16.86 -11.48
N GLU A 68 -4.61 -16.17 -10.54
CA GLU A 68 -5.86 -15.45 -10.76
C GLU A 68 -5.64 -13.94 -10.78
N VAL A 69 -6.37 -13.26 -11.67
CA VAL A 69 -6.39 -11.79 -11.73
C VAL A 69 -7.18 -11.27 -10.54
N GLN A 70 -6.51 -10.46 -9.72
CA GLN A 70 -7.11 -9.82 -8.55
C GLN A 70 -7.74 -8.48 -8.91
N GLN A 71 -7.05 -7.69 -9.74
CA GLN A 71 -7.55 -6.39 -10.20
C GLN A 71 -6.84 -5.95 -11.49
N ILE A 72 -7.59 -5.30 -12.38
CA ILE A 72 -7.03 -4.59 -13.53
C ILE A 72 -7.53 -3.15 -13.51
N GLY A 73 -6.63 -2.18 -13.59
CA GLY A 73 -6.99 -0.76 -13.55
C GLY A 73 -5.85 0.15 -14.02
N SER A 74 -6.07 1.46 -13.96
CA SER A 74 -4.96 2.41 -14.05
C SER A 74 -4.05 2.25 -12.82
N THR A 75 -2.82 2.77 -12.90
CA THR A 75 -1.91 2.80 -11.75
C THR A 75 -2.52 3.53 -10.55
N ASP A 76 -3.20 4.65 -10.82
CA ASP A 76 -3.91 5.44 -9.82
C ASP A 76 -5.07 4.66 -9.18
N ASP A 77 -5.93 4.04 -9.99
CA ASP A 77 -7.06 3.25 -9.50
C ASP A 77 -6.61 2.07 -8.64
N VAL A 78 -5.58 1.34 -9.07
CA VAL A 78 -5.09 0.17 -8.33
C VAL A 78 -4.48 0.57 -6.99
N TYR A 79 -3.85 1.74 -6.90
CA TYR A 79 -3.29 2.24 -5.65
C TYR A 79 -4.35 2.84 -4.70
N HIS A 80 -5.25 3.66 -5.24
CA HIS A 80 -6.23 4.44 -4.48
C HIS A 80 -7.59 3.77 -4.32
N ARG A 81 -7.87 2.69 -5.06
CA ARG A 81 -9.10 1.91 -4.99
C ARG A 81 -8.79 0.41 -5.12
N PRO A 82 -8.03 -0.16 -4.17
CA PRO A 82 -7.74 -1.58 -4.18
C PRO A 82 -9.05 -2.38 -4.03
N ALA A 83 -9.23 -3.40 -4.86
CA ALA A 83 -10.46 -4.20 -4.88
C ALA A 83 -10.59 -5.14 -3.67
N ASN A 84 -9.46 -5.53 -3.06
CA ASN A 84 -9.40 -6.45 -1.94
C ASN A 84 -8.14 -6.23 -1.08
N PRO A 85 -8.05 -6.84 0.13
CA PRO A 85 -6.90 -6.71 1.02
C PRO A 85 -5.57 -7.12 0.39
N PHE A 86 -5.57 -8.11 -0.52
CA PHE A 86 -4.36 -8.54 -1.20
C PHE A 86 -3.79 -7.40 -2.06
N VAL A 87 -4.61 -6.77 -2.91
CA VAL A 87 -4.15 -5.64 -3.72
C VAL A 87 -3.73 -4.46 -2.85
N ALA A 88 -4.48 -4.20 -1.77
CA ALA A 88 -4.17 -3.14 -0.82
C ALA A 88 -2.79 -3.32 -0.15
N ALA A 89 -2.49 -4.54 0.32
CA ALA A 89 -1.21 -4.88 0.93
C ALA A 89 -0.08 -5.05 -0.10
N PHE A 90 -0.40 -5.44 -1.33
CA PHE A 90 0.60 -5.67 -2.38
C PHE A 90 1.06 -4.37 -3.05
N MET A 91 0.21 -3.35 -3.14
CA MET A 91 0.56 -2.11 -3.84
C MET A 91 1.01 -1.04 -2.86
N GLY A 92 2.28 -0.61 -2.92
CA GLY A 92 2.81 0.47 -2.09
C GLY A 92 4.00 0.02 -1.25
N SER A 93 4.97 0.92 -1.07
CA SER A 93 6.16 0.68 -0.27
C SER A 93 6.39 1.87 0.67
N PRO A 94 6.03 1.75 1.97
CA PRO A 94 5.55 0.53 2.65
C PRO A 94 4.10 0.13 2.26
N PRO A 95 3.70 -1.14 2.52
CA PRO A 95 2.37 -1.64 2.18
C PRO A 95 1.27 -1.00 3.03
N MET A 96 0.01 -1.13 2.61
CA MET A 96 -1.13 -0.69 3.44
C MET A 96 -1.15 -1.44 4.78
N ASN A 97 -1.42 -0.71 5.86
CA ASN A 97 -1.73 -1.33 7.14
C ASN A 97 -3.12 -1.96 7.08
N LEU A 98 -3.23 -3.23 7.42
CA LEU A 98 -4.49 -3.95 7.51
C LEU A 98 -4.72 -4.33 8.97
N LEU A 99 -5.83 -3.87 9.53
CA LEU A 99 -6.20 -4.08 10.92
C LEU A 99 -7.60 -4.72 11.00
N PRO A 100 -7.81 -5.73 11.85
CA PRO A 100 -9.15 -6.26 12.09
C PRO A 100 -9.98 -5.23 12.86
N GLY A 101 -11.23 -5.02 12.42
CA GLY A 101 -12.19 -4.15 13.07
C GLY A 101 -13.59 -4.74 13.07
N VAL A 102 -14.50 -4.10 13.79
CA VAL A 102 -15.92 -4.46 13.82
C VAL A 102 -16.75 -3.20 13.68
N VAL A 103 -17.69 -3.21 12.75
CA VAL A 103 -18.71 -2.15 12.62
C VAL A 103 -19.93 -2.60 13.40
N GLY A 104 -20.42 -1.75 14.29
CA GLY A 104 -21.63 -2.00 15.05
C GLY A 104 -22.35 -0.70 15.37
N THR A 105 -23.67 -0.65 15.14
CA THR A 105 -24.49 0.52 15.48
C THR A 105 -23.99 1.85 14.86
N GLY A 106 -23.34 1.79 13.70
CA GLY A 106 -22.77 2.98 13.04
C GLY A 106 -21.48 3.52 13.67
N ALA A 107 -20.77 2.70 14.45
CA ALA A 107 -19.43 2.98 14.98
C ALA A 107 -18.43 1.89 14.54
N LEU A 108 -17.20 2.31 14.23
CA LEU A 108 -16.10 1.40 13.88
C LEU A 108 -15.25 1.17 15.11
N HIS A 109 -15.20 -0.06 15.58
CA HIS A 109 -14.31 -0.48 16.66
C HIS A 109 -13.02 -1.05 16.09
N LEU A 110 -11.88 -0.45 16.46
CA LEU A 110 -10.55 -0.79 15.94
C LEU A 110 -9.52 -0.72 17.05
N GLY A 111 -8.85 -1.85 17.36
CA GLY A 111 -7.76 -1.89 18.36
C GLY A 111 -8.12 -1.29 19.72
N GLY A 112 -9.37 -1.47 20.18
CA GLY A 112 -9.86 -0.92 21.45
C GLY A 112 -10.33 0.54 21.40
N ALA A 113 -10.23 1.22 20.26
CA ALA A 113 -10.81 2.54 20.04
C ALA A 113 -12.13 2.47 19.28
N GLU A 114 -13.01 3.44 19.52
CA GLU A 114 -14.23 3.67 18.76
C GLU A 114 -14.01 4.89 17.84
N LEU A 115 -14.18 4.68 16.54
CA LEU A 115 -14.05 5.66 15.49
C LEU A 115 -15.44 5.95 14.93
N SER A 116 -15.73 7.20 14.58
CA SER A 116 -16.98 7.56 13.90
C SER A 116 -17.09 6.78 12.59
N ALA A 117 -18.08 5.89 12.47
CA ALA A 117 -18.15 5.03 11.30
C ALA A 117 -18.67 5.78 10.08
N VAL A 118 -18.40 5.14 8.96
CA VAL A 118 -18.94 5.42 7.64
C VAL A 118 -20.02 4.38 7.34
N PRO A 119 -20.96 4.67 6.43
CA PRO A 119 -22.04 3.75 6.11
C PRO A 119 -21.50 2.49 5.43
N CYS A 120 -21.37 1.42 6.21
CA CYS A 120 -21.15 0.05 5.77
C CYS A 120 -22.00 -0.89 6.64
N PRO A 121 -22.26 -2.13 6.19
CA PRO A 121 -22.98 -3.10 7.00
C PRO A 121 -22.28 -3.38 8.34
N ASP A 122 -23.06 -3.59 9.40
CA ASP A 122 -22.54 -4.07 10.67
C ASP A 122 -21.92 -5.46 10.49
N GLY A 123 -20.81 -5.71 11.19
CA GLY A 123 -20.09 -6.98 11.12
C GLY A 123 -18.56 -6.84 11.21
N PRO A 124 -17.85 -7.98 11.16
CA PRO A 124 -16.39 -7.99 11.09
C PRO A 124 -15.91 -7.43 9.76
N ILE A 125 -14.89 -6.58 9.81
CA ILE A 125 -14.28 -5.98 8.63
C ILE A 125 -12.75 -5.92 8.76
N THR A 126 -12.07 -5.84 7.63
CA THR A 126 -10.65 -5.44 7.58
C THR A 126 -10.56 -3.95 7.27
N VAL A 127 -9.89 -3.21 8.15
CA VAL A 127 -9.63 -1.77 8.00
C VAL A 127 -8.26 -1.58 7.36
N GLY A 128 -8.25 -0.92 6.21
CA GLY A 128 -7.04 -0.54 5.49
C GLY A 128 -6.68 0.93 5.69
N VAL A 129 -5.44 1.22 6.07
CA VAL A 129 -4.92 2.60 6.16
C VAL A 129 -3.51 2.64 5.59
N ARG A 130 -3.27 3.54 4.64
CA ARG A 130 -1.93 3.74 4.07
C ARG A 130 -0.97 4.35 5.12
N PRO A 131 0.31 3.97 5.15
CA PRO A 131 1.29 4.53 6.09
C PRO A 131 1.34 6.06 6.08
N GLU A 132 1.21 6.69 4.90
CA GLU A 132 1.21 8.15 4.72
C GLU A 132 -0.07 8.86 5.17
N HIS A 133 -1.14 8.12 5.47
CA HIS A 133 -2.39 8.67 5.97
C HIS A 133 -2.57 8.49 7.48
N LEU A 134 -1.86 7.51 8.07
CA LEU A 134 -1.91 7.27 9.50
C LEU A 134 -1.12 8.37 10.23
N GLN A 135 -1.66 8.91 11.31
CA GLN A 135 -1.00 9.99 12.06
C GLN A 135 -0.66 9.55 13.48
N LEU A 136 0.53 9.95 13.94
CA LEU A 136 0.94 9.75 15.33
C LEU A 136 0.38 10.86 16.21
N GLY A 137 -0.35 10.46 17.26
CA GLY A 137 -0.85 11.30 18.33
C GLY A 137 -0.32 10.87 19.70
N GLY A 138 -0.69 11.62 20.73
CA GLY A 138 -0.42 11.23 22.11
C GLY A 138 -1.18 9.96 22.50
N ALA A 139 -0.65 9.18 23.44
CA ALA A 139 -1.24 7.91 23.89
C ALA A 139 -2.69 8.01 24.44
N GLN A 140 -3.14 9.21 24.80
CA GLN A 140 -4.48 9.51 25.30
C GLN A 140 -5.26 10.44 24.37
N ALA A 141 -4.88 10.54 23.10
CA ALA A 141 -5.63 11.31 22.12
C ALA A 141 -7.01 10.67 21.91
N ASP A 142 -8.05 11.51 21.94
CA ASP A 142 -9.42 11.08 21.71
C ASP A 142 -9.59 10.49 20.31
N GLY A 143 -10.28 9.35 20.21
CA GLY A 143 -10.43 8.60 18.95
C GLY A 143 -9.13 8.01 18.37
N ALA A 144 -8.03 7.94 19.12
CA ALA A 144 -6.80 7.29 18.66
C ALA A 144 -6.75 5.81 19.06
N VAL A 145 -6.27 4.97 18.15
CA VAL A 145 -6.01 3.54 18.43
C VAL A 145 -4.74 3.43 19.28
N PRO A 146 -4.80 2.89 20.52
CA PRO A 146 -3.63 2.72 21.35
C PRO A 146 -2.60 1.78 20.71
N ALA A 147 -1.33 2.20 20.71
CA ALA A 147 -0.25 1.41 20.18
C ALA A 147 1.07 1.66 20.93
N ARG A 148 2.06 0.81 20.68
CA ARG A 148 3.43 0.95 21.22
C ARG A 148 4.44 0.93 20.10
N VAL A 149 5.41 1.84 20.13
CA VAL A 149 6.49 1.86 19.15
C VAL A 149 7.31 0.57 19.29
N ASP A 150 7.54 -0.13 18.18
CA ASP A 150 8.45 -1.27 18.08
C ASP A 150 9.85 -0.76 17.69
N PHE A 151 9.95 -0.11 16.53
CA PHE A 151 11.18 0.52 16.06
C PHE A 151 10.92 1.69 15.10
N VAL A 152 11.97 2.48 14.87
CA VAL A 152 11.93 3.73 14.10
C VAL A 152 13.05 3.71 13.06
N GLU A 153 12.70 3.96 11.79
CA GLU A 153 13.63 3.97 10.66
C GLU A 153 13.70 5.36 10.03
N PRO A 154 14.80 6.10 10.23
CA PRO A 154 15.01 7.39 9.56
C PRO A 154 15.42 7.18 8.11
N LEU A 155 14.59 7.63 7.16
CA LEU A 155 14.83 7.54 5.70
C LEU A 155 15.18 8.89 5.06
N GLY A 156 15.61 9.85 5.88
CA GLY A 156 16.01 11.19 5.45
C GLY A 156 14.82 12.13 5.24
N SER A 157 13.99 11.91 4.21
CA SER A 157 12.84 12.78 3.91
C SER A 157 11.62 12.54 4.81
N HIS A 158 11.59 11.38 5.48
CA HIS A 158 10.56 10.95 6.40
C HIS A 158 11.15 9.91 7.36
N VAL A 159 10.34 9.52 8.34
CA VAL A 159 10.64 8.46 9.30
C VAL A 159 9.54 7.42 9.20
N LEU A 160 9.89 6.14 9.10
CA LEU A 160 8.92 5.07 9.27
C LEU A 160 8.91 4.65 10.73
N VAL A 161 7.74 4.72 11.35
CA VAL A 161 7.53 4.26 12.73
C VAL A 161 6.71 2.99 12.67
N THR A 162 7.33 1.87 13.03
CA THR A 162 6.60 0.62 13.21
C THR A 162 6.05 0.59 14.63
N ALA A 163 4.74 0.41 14.76
CA ALA A 163 4.04 0.33 16.03
C ALA A 163 3.23 -0.96 16.12
N LEU A 164 3.00 -1.43 17.35
CA LEU A 164 2.17 -2.57 17.69
C LEU A 164 0.84 -2.06 18.23
N VAL A 165 -0.26 -2.42 17.57
CA VAL A 165 -1.61 -2.26 18.10
C VAL A 165 -1.90 -3.47 19.00
N ASP A 166 -2.23 -3.18 20.25
CA ASP A 166 -2.45 -4.13 21.34
C ASP A 166 -3.86 -4.82 21.21
N PRO A 167 -4.16 -5.90 21.97
CA PRO A 167 -4.87 -7.15 21.58
C PRO A 167 -6.38 -7.08 21.20
N PRO A 168 -7.01 -8.15 20.64
CA PRO A 168 -6.75 -9.60 20.89
C PRO A 168 -5.47 -10.18 20.27
N ASP A 169 -5.03 -9.70 19.10
CA ASP A 169 -3.80 -10.14 18.45
C ASP A 169 -2.90 -8.94 18.10
N PRO A 170 -1.61 -8.95 18.47
CA PRO A 170 -0.71 -7.84 18.22
C PRO A 170 -0.50 -7.66 16.71
N THR A 171 -1.00 -6.54 16.18
CA THR A 171 -0.89 -6.21 14.76
C THR A 171 0.16 -5.12 14.55
N ARG A 172 1.12 -5.38 13.66
CA ARG A 172 2.13 -4.40 13.26
C ARG A 172 1.54 -3.42 12.26
N VAL A 173 1.76 -2.14 12.51
CA VAL A 173 1.42 -1.06 11.59
C VAL A 173 2.61 -0.14 11.40
N ILE A 174 2.69 0.45 10.22
CA ILE A 174 3.74 1.38 9.80
C ILE A 174 3.11 2.75 9.62
N VAL A 175 3.68 3.75 10.26
CA VAL A 175 3.33 5.16 10.08
C VAL A 175 4.46 5.87 9.35
N GLN A 176 4.15 6.62 8.30
CA GLN A 176 5.10 7.54 7.68
C GLN A 176 5.01 8.91 8.37
N ALA A 177 5.97 9.20 9.23
CA ALA A 177 6.05 10.43 10.00
C ALA A 177 7.03 11.46 9.38
N PRO A 178 6.89 12.76 9.71
CA PRO A 178 7.80 13.80 9.25
C PRO A 178 9.27 13.55 9.66
N PRO A 179 10.24 14.09 8.92
CA PRO A 179 11.65 14.01 9.30
C PRO A 179 11.87 14.68 10.66
N GLY A 180 12.77 14.11 11.48
CA GLY A 180 13.02 14.58 12.85
C GLY A 180 12.11 13.98 13.91
N THR A 181 11.12 13.16 13.54
CA THR A 181 10.36 12.34 14.50
C THR A 181 11.31 11.39 15.23
N ALA A 182 11.45 11.58 16.54
CA ALA A 182 12.30 10.77 17.40
C ALA A 182 11.44 10.13 18.50
N LEU A 183 11.26 8.82 18.42
CA LEU A 183 10.53 8.00 19.39
C LEU A 183 11.41 6.82 19.78
N GLU A 184 11.33 6.39 21.02
CA GLU A 184 12.04 5.21 21.50
C GLU A 184 11.14 3.97 21.44
N ALA A 185 11.74 2.80 21.25
CA ALA A 185 11.04 1.53 21.36
C ALA A 185 10.32 1.42 22.72
N GLY A 186 9.08 0.92 22.70
CA GLY A 186 8.21 0.83 23.87
C GLY A 186 7.42 2.10 24.19
N THR A 187 7.69 3.23 23.53
CA THR A 187 6.93 4.48 23.73
C THR A 187 5.45 4.25 23.41
N PRO A 188 4.52 4.54 24.34
CA PRO A 188 3.10 4.48 24.05
C PRO A 188 2.69 5.65 23.15
N VAL A 189 1.95 5.35 22.09
CA VAL A 189 1.47 6.31 21.10
C VAL A 189 -0.01 6.06 20.79
N GLY A 190 -0.70 7.09 20.29
CA GLY A 190 -2.02 6.93 19.71
C GLY A 190 -1.94 6.99 18.19
N LEU A 191 -2.64 6.11 17.47
CA LEU A 191 -2.74 6.15 16.03
C LEU A 191 -4.06 6.79 15.62
N LEU A 192 -4.01 7.95 15.00
CA LEU A 192 -5.18 8.64 14.48
C LEU A 192 -5.46 8.12 13.06
N VAL A 193 -6.66 7.56 12.89
CA VAL A 193 -7.12 6.93 11.65
C VAL A 193 -8.15 7.84 10.97
N PRO A 194 -7.77 8.64 9.96
CA PRO A 194 -8.68 9.55 9.28
C PRO A 194 -9.77 8.79 8.48
N PRO A 195 -11.08 8.95 8.78
CA PRO A 195 -12.16 8.20 8.13
C PRO A 195 -12.24 8.39 6.60
N GLU A 196 -11.80 9.53 6.08
CA GLU A 196 -11.75 9.86 4.66
C GLU A 196 -10.57 9.22 3.91
N ARG A 197 -9.61 8.65 4.64
CA ARG A 197 -8.44 7.94 4.10
C ARG A 197 -8.39 6.47 4.53
N THR A 198 -9.53 5.96 4.99
CA THR A 198 -9.70 4.60 5.46
C THR A 198 -10.46 3.79 4.42
N TYR A 199 -9.93 2.60 4.15
CA TYR A 199 -10.50 1.59 3.27
C TYR A 199 -11.13 0.51 4.12
N LEU A 200 -12.26 -0.03 3.68
CA LEU A 200 -12.95 -1.10 4.40
C LEU A 200 -13.14 -2.28 3.46
N PHE A 201 -12.79 -3.46 3.95
CA PHE A 201 -13.00 -4.71 3.25
C PHE A 201 -13.85 -5.62 4.12
N ASP A 202 -14.80 -6.32 3.50
CA ASP A 202 -15.58 -7.34 4.17
C ASP A 202 -14.66 -8.48 4.66
N ALA A 203 -14.82 -8.92 5.91
CA ALA A 203 -13.89 -9.88 6.51
C ALA A 203 -14.05 -11.31 5.98
N GLU A 204 -15.20 -11.66 5.41
CA GLU A 204 -15.47 -13.01 4.90
C GLU A 204 -15.08 -13.14 3.42
N THR A 205 -15.53 -12.19 2.60
CA THR A 205 -15.33 -12.19 1.15
C THR A 205 -14.02 -11.53 0.73
N GLY A 206 -13.51 -10.59 1.54
CA GLY A 206 -12.38 -9.75 1.17
C GLY A 206 -12.73 -8.65 0.16
N ASP A 207 -13.99 -8.46 -0.20
CA ASP A 207 -14.37 -7.43 -1.15
C ASP A 207 -14.29 -6.04 -0.52
N ALA A 208 -13.79 -5.06 -1.28
CA ALA A 208 -13.82 -3.67 -0.87
C ALA A 208 -15.28 -3.19 -0.73
N VAL A 209 -15.64 -2.77 0.48
CA VAL A 209 -16.93 -2.13 0.77
C VAL A 209 -16.81 -0.60 0.80
N ARG A 210 -15.57 -0.08 0.85
CA ARG A 210 -15.24 1.35 0.76
C ARG A 210 -13.78 1.59 0.36
#